data_AF-A0A183BJE7-F1
#
_entry.id   AF-A0A183BJE7-F1
#
_cell.length_a   1.000
_cell.length_b   1.000
_cell.length_c   1.000
_cell.angle_alpha   90.00
_cell.angle_beta   90.00
_cell.angle_gamma   90.00
#
_symmetry.space_group_name_H-M   'P 1'
#
loop_
_entity.id
_entity.type
_entity.pdbx_description
1 polymer ?
#
loop_
_entity_poly.entity_id
_entity_poly.type
_entity_poly.pdbx_seq_one_letter_code
_entity_poly.pdbx_strand_id
1 'polypeptide(L)'
;MSSSSQSLMSNGNHGMENGLPSPDLIVFGSIVQDLVSYVERFPKPGESVRGHTFKTFCGGKGANQAVMAARLGTRVSMVGMVGDDLFADENLRSIAQNGVDVSLVQQLAGQTTGTATITVSADGENCIVVSLGANNELGVERAHAVEQAVARARLVLCQQEIDQAGTLTLFRIAKRHGEKEKREKAKTVRLEKEKREKAKTVRLEKEKREKAKTVRLEKEKREKAKTVRLEKEKGVATRRNSQPNVLKLL
;
A
#
# COMPACT_ATOMS: atom_id res chain seq x y z
N MET A 1 -36.64 1.96 48.00
CA MET A 1 -37.52 0.91 47.45
C MET A 1 -37.20 0.81 45.97
N SER A 2 -36.19 -0.02 45.67
CA SER A 2 -36.26 -1.25 44.85
C SER A 2 -36.20 -0.94 43.35
N SER A 3 -35.07 -1.16 42.64
CA SER A 3 -34.54 -2.47 42.20
C SER A 3 -35.59 -3.21 41.35
N SER A 4 -35.40 -3.71 40.13
CA SER A 4 -34.26 -4.07 39.28
C SER A 4 -34.84 -4.18 37.84
N SER A 5 -34.06 -4.21 36.77
CA SER A 5 -33.54 -5.47 36.20
C SER A 5 -32.37 -5.22 35.23
N GLN A 6 -31.21 -5.73 35.65
CA GLN A 6 -30.16 -6.42 34.87
C GLN A 6 -30.76 -7.32 33.75
N SER A 7 -30.10 -7.73 32.65
CA SER A 7 -28.69 -7.89 32.25
C SER A 7 -28.69 -8.44 30.80
N LEU A 8 -27.49 -8.64 30.23
CA LEU A 8 -27.10 -9.46 29.06
C LEU A 8 -27.09 -8.68 27.73
N MET A 9 -26.00 -8.55 26.97
CA MET A 9 -24.82 -9.40 26.84
C MET A 9 -23.63 -8.60 26.26
N SER A 10 -22.45 -8.85 26.83
CA SER A 10 -21.15 -8.77 26.18
C SER A 10 -21.19 -9.45 24.80
N ASN A 11 -20.62 -8.81 23.77
CA ASN A 11 -19.83 -9.50 22.75
C ASN A 11 -19.08 -8.52 21.83
N GLY A 12 -17.79 -8.78 21.63
CA GLY A 12 -17.14 -8.47 20.37
C GLY A 12 -16.20 -7.27 20.34
N ASN A 13 -15.17 -7.26 21.18
CA ASN A 13 -13.92 -6.58 20.86
C ASN A 13 -13.29 -7.27 19.63
N HIS A 14 -13.61 -6.80 18.42
CA HIS A 14 -12.90 -7.13 17.18
C HIS A 14 -12.48 -5.82 16.53
N GLY A 15 -11.16 -5.66 16.40
CA GLY A 15 -10.50 -4.46 15.95
C GLY A 15 -11.07 -3.93 14.65
N MET A 16 -11.62 -2.72 14.73
CA MET A 16 -11.81 -1.84 13.58
C MET A 16 -10.93 -0.62 13.83
N GLU A 17 -9.62 -0.81 13.65
CA GLU A 17 -8.76 0.27 13.14
C GLU A 17 -9.27 0.57 11.71
N ASN A 18 -10.41 1.25 11.60
CA ASN A 18 -10.88 1.78 10.32
C ASN A 18 -9.99 2.97 9.95
N GLY A 19 -8.74 2.67 9.61
CA GLY A 19 -7.85 3.60 8.95
C GLY A 19 -8.50 3.96 7.62
N LEU A 20 -8.69 5.27 7.39
CA LEU A 20 -9.01 5.78 6.06
C LEU A 20 -8.15 5.07 5.01
N PRO A 21 -8.71 4.68 3.85
CA PRO A 21 -7.95 3.95 2.83
C PRO A 21 -6.70 4.75 2.47
N SER A 22 -5.54 4.08 2.47
CA SER A 22 -4.24 4.70 2.18
C SER A 22 -4.28 5.46 0.85
N PRO A 23 -3.73 6.69 0.78
CA PRO A 23 -3.70 7.45 -0.46
C PRO A 23 -2.86 6.72 -1.51
N ASP A 24 -3.29 6.74 -2.76
CA ASP A 24 -2.43 6.25 -3.85
C ASP A 24 -1.32 7.27 -4.15
N LEU A 25 -1.62 8.56 -3.99
CA LEU A 25 -0.72 9.67 -4.23
C LEU A 25 -0.72 10.66 -3.05
N ILE A 26 0.47 11.00 -2.57
CA ILE A 26 0.68 12.19 -1.75
C ILE A 26 1.25 13.30 -2.63
N VAL A 27 0.60 14.46 -2.62
CA VAL A 27 1.14 15.68 -3.21
C VAL A 27 1.66 16.55 -2.09
N PHE A 28 2.96 16.82 -2.08
CA PHE A 28 3.62 17.73 -1.14
C PHE A 28 3.96 19.01 -1.88
N GLY A 29 3.15 20.06 -1.69
CA GLY A 29 3.14 21.15 -2.65
C GLY A 29 2.48 22.44 -2.20
N SER A 30 2.67 23.46 -3.03
CA SER A 30 2.15 24.81 -2.82
C SER A 30 0.63 24.89 -2.99
N ILE A 31 0.00 25.73 -2.16
CA ILE A 31 -1.37 26.20 -2.29
C ILE A 31 -1.31 27.72 -2.40
N VAL A 32 -1.82 28.28 -3.50
CA VAL A 32 -1.68 29.70 -3.82
C VAL A 32 -3.01 30.26 -4.31
N GLN A 33 -3.41 31.43 -3.85
CA GLN A 33 -4.51 32.19 -4.44
C GLN A 33 -3.99 33.05 -5.59
N ASP A 34 -4.54 32.88 -6.79
CA ASP A 34 -4.23 33.70 -7.96
C ASP A 34 -5.14 34.94 -7.95
N LEU A 35 -4.53 36.12 -8.00
CA LEU A 35 -5.19 37.44 -8.00
C LEU A 35 -4.92 38.12 -9.34
N VAL A 36 -5.88 38.03 -10.27
CA VAL A 36 -5.67 38.38 -11.68
C VAL A 36 -6.32 39.73 -12.02
N SER A 37 -5.50 40.70 -12.42
CA SER A 37 -5.93 42.00 -12.94
C SER A 37 -5.69 42.10 -14.44
N TYR A 38 -6.74 42.40 -15.20
CA TYR A 38 -6.64 42.62 -16.65
C TYR A 38 -6.51 44.12 -16.94
N VAL A 39 -5.50 44.50 -17.72
CA VAL A 39 -5.15 45.89 -18.05
C VAL A 39 -4.89 46.04 -19.55
N GLU A 40 -4.97 47.26 -20.07
CA GLU A 40 -4.62 47.52 -21.46
C GLU A 40 -3.12 47.28 -21.71
N ARG A 41 -2.28 47.78 -20.80
CA ARG A 41 -0.82 47.62 -20.79
C ARG A 41 -0.32 47.54 -19.35
N PHE A 42 0.87 46.98 -19.15
CA PHE A 42 1.50 47.00 -17.83
C PHE A 42 1.80 48.44 -17.34
N PRO A 43 1.62 48.72 -16.04
CA PRO A 43 2.07 49.97 -15.46
C PRO A 43 3.60 50.09 -15.52
N LYS A 44 4.10 51.30 -15.75
CA LYS A 44 5.52 51.61 -15.55
C LYS A 44 5.80 51.93 -14.08
N PRO A 45 7.07 51.90 -13.62
CA PRO A 45 7.41 52.34 -12.27
C PRO A 45 6.83 53.73 -11.95
N GLY A 46 6.07 53.82 -10.85
CA GLY A 46 5.41 55.05 -10.41
C GLY A 46 4.04 55.34 -11.06
N GLU A 47 3.60 54.55 -12.03
CA GLU A 47 2.27 54.71 -12.64
C GLU A 47 1.19 53.92 -11.88
N SER A 48 -0.02 54.47 -11.86
CA SER A 48 -1.26 53.74 -11.56
C SER A 48 -2.10 53.66 -12.82
N VAL A 49 -2.48 52.45 -13.24
CA VAL A 49 -3.31 52.22 -14.42
C VAL A 49 -4.68 51.69 -14.03
N ARG A 50 -5.70 52.03 -14.82
CA ARG A 50 -7.06 51.50 -14.60
C ARG A 50 -7.15 50.08 -15.15
N GLY A 51 -7.56 49.14 -14.31
CA GLY A 51 -7.90 47.78 -14.75
C GLY A 51 -9.30 47.70 -15.36
N HIS A 52 -9.51 46.71 -16.22
CA HIS A 52 -10.80 46.41 -16.84
C HIS A 52 -11.62 45.42 -16.01
N THR A 53 -10.97 44.39 -15.47
CA THR A 53 -11.61 43.29 -14.73
C THR A 53 -10.63 42.70 -13.74
N PHE A 54 -11.15 42.20 -12.62
CA PHE A 54 -10.41 41.47 -11.60
C PHE A 54 -11.05 40.10 -11.37
N LYS A 55 -10.23 39.06 -11.22
CA LYS A 55 -10.68 37.69 -10.93
C LYS A 55 -9.76 37.03 -9.91
N THR A 56 -10.32 36.14 -9.12
CA THR A 56 -9.57 35.28 -8.21
C THR A 56 -9.74 33.82 -8.60
N PHE A 57 -8.68 33.03 -8.43
CA PHE A 57 -8.71 31.60 -8.66
C PHE A 57 -7.93 30.86 -7.56
N CYS A 58 -8.42 29.68 -7.18
CA CYS A 58 -7.61 28.75 -6.39
C CYS A 58 -6.54 28.15 -7.31
N GLY A 59 -5.28 28.28 -6.90
CA GLY A 59 -4.11 27.91 -7.69
C GLY A 59 -3.01 27.27 -6.84
N GLY A 60 -1.76 27.43 -7.31
CA GLY A 60 -0.59 26.73 -6.78
C GLY A 60 -0.34 25.42 -7.51
N LYS A 61 0.91 25.17 -7.89
CA LYS A 61 1.25 23.98 -8.70
C LYS A 61 0.93 22.69 -7.96
N GLY A 62 1.14 22.66 -6.64
CA GLY A 62 0.77 21.53 -5.79
C GLY A 62 -0.71 21.22 -5.84
N ALA A 63 -1.53 22.20 -5.48
CA ALA A 63 -2.99 22.08 -5.49
C ALA A 63 -3.52 21.68 -6.87
N ASN A 64 -3.06 22.34 -7.95
CA ASN A 64 -3.50 22.05 -9.31
C ASN A 64 -3.18 20.62 -9.74
N GLN A 65 -1.98 20.12 -9.42
CA GLN A 65 -1.61 18.74 -9.72
C GLN A 65 -2.41 17.72 -8.91
N ALA A 66 -2.67 18.02 -7.63
CA ALA A 66 -3.50 17.17 -6.77
C ALA A 66 -4.94 17.05 -7.29
N VAL A 67 -5.55 18.19 -7.61
CA VAL A 67 -6.90 18.26 -8.19
C VAL A 67 -6.99 17.50 -9.51
N MET A 68 -6.01 17.68 -10.39
CA MET A 68 -6.01 16.96 -11.68
C MET A 68 -5.84 15.45 -11.50
N ALA A 69 -4.96 15.00 -10.60
CA ALA A 69 -4.79 13.58 -10.31
C ALA A 69 -6.07 12.96 -9.71
N ALA A 70 -6.75 13.67 -8.82
CA ALA A 70 -8.02 13.23 -8.24
C ALA A 70 -9.14 13.14 -9.30
N ARG A 71 -9.25 14.12 -10.20
CA ARG A 71 -10.19 14.10 -11.33
C ARG A 71 -9.96 12.92 -12.28
N LEU A 72 -8.73 12.41 -12.37
CA LEU A 72 -8.38 11.21 -13.13
C LEU A 72 -8.65 9.90 -12.37
N GLY A 73 -9.23 9.96 -11.16
CA GLY A 73 -9.62 8.79 -10.36
C GLY A 73 -8.57 8.32 -9.36
N THR A 74 -7.49 9.06 -9.13
CA THR A 74 -6.48 8.73 -8.11
C THR A 74 -6.98 9.15 -6.73
N ARG A 75 -6.77 8.35 -5.69
CA ARG A 75 -6.96 8.80 -4.30
C ARG A 75 -5.77 9.65 -3.87
N VAL A 76 -6.00 10.96 -3.70
CA VAL A 76 -4.94 11.94 -3.45
C VAL A 76 -5.11 12.54 -2.05
N SER A 77 -4.02 12.60 -1.29
CA SER A 77 -3.92 13.46 -0.10
C SER A 77 -2.95 14.62 -0.37
N MET A 78 -3.39 15.83 -0.05
CA MET A 78 -2.59 17.05 -0.16
C MET A 78 -1.87 17.32 1.16
N VAL A 79 -0.55 17.43 1.10
CA VAL A 79 0.30 17.99 2.16
C VAL A 79 0.71 19.38 1.71
N GLY A 80 0.19 20.39 2.39
CA GLY A 80 0.45 21.79 2.08
C GLY A 80 0.30 22.66 3.32
N MET A 81 0.50 23.97 3.14
CA MET A 81 0.35 24.96 4.20
C MET A 81 -0.46 26.14 3.67
N VAL A 82 -1.37 26.66 4.50
CA VAL A 82 -2.14 27.88 4.24
C VAL A 82 -2.08 28.79 5.47
N GLY A 83 -2.37 30.08 5.29
CA GLY A 83 -2.45 31.04 6.38
C GLY A 83 -3.79 30.99 7.13
N ASP A 84 -3.94 31.79 8.18
CA ASP A 84 -5.22 31.99 8.89
C ASP A 84 -6.06 33.13 8.28
N ASP A 85 -6.02 33.24 6.96
CA ASP A 85 -6.68 34.30 6.20
C ASP A 85 -7.88 33.80 5.37
N LEU A 86 -8.58 34.77 4.78
CA LEU A 86 -9.76 34.58 3.95
C LEU A 86 -9.52 33.74 2.67
N PHE A 87 -8.28 33.54 2.23
CA PHE A 87 -7.99 32.68 1.08
C PHE A 87 -7.86 31.20 1.45
N ALA A 88 -7.53 30.90 2.71
CA ALA A 88 -7.34 29.52 3.17
C ALA A 88 -8.60 28.68 2.98
N ASP A 89 -9.73 29.15 3.51
CA ASP A 89 -11.00 28.40 3.48
C ASP A 89 -11.53 28.20 2.05
N GLU A 90 -11.31 29.15 1.16
CA GLU A 90 -11.69 29.03 -0.25
C GLU A 90 -10.84 27.96 -0.95
N ASN A 91 -9.52 28.01 -0.79
CA ASN A 91 -8.61 27.03 -1.40
C ASN A 91 -8.86 25.61 -0.87
N LEU A 92 -8.98 25.45 0.45
CA LEU A 92 -9.25 24.15 1.06
C LEU A 92 -10.57 23.55 0.60
N ARG A 93 -11.64 24.35 0.53
CA ARG A 93 -12.94 23.89 0.01
C ARG A 93 -12.85 23.51 -1.46
N SER A 94 -12.20 24.32 -2.30
CA SER A 94 -12.04 24.05 -3.72
C SER A 94 -11.29 22.73 -3.96
N ILE A 95 -10.16 22.52 -3.27
CA ILE A 95 -9.37 21.29 -3.36
C ILE A 95 -10.20 20.08 -2.91
N ALA A 96 -10.87 20.18 -1.75
CA ALA A 96 -11.69 19.10 -1.19
C ALA A 96 -12.88 18.73 -2.09
N GLN A 97 -13.57 19.72 -2.68
CA GLN A 97 -14.68 19.51 -3.63
C GLN A 97 -14.26 18.73 -4.89
N ASN A 98 -12.97 18.74 -5.22
CA ASN A 98 -12.43 17.97 -6.33
C ASN A 98 -11.93 16.56 -5.93
N GLY A 99 -12.26 16.10 -4.72
CA GLY A 99 -11.97 14.73 -4.27
C GLY A 99 -10.56 14.53 -3.72
N VAL A 100 -9.85 15.60 -3.39
CA VAL A 100 -8.54 15.55 -2.73
C VAL A 100 -8.74 15.63 -1.21
N ASP A 101 -8.10 14.72 -0.47
CA ASP A 101 -8.06 14.79 0.99
C ASP A 101 -7.12 15.91 1.45
N VAL A 102 -7.66 16.88 2.17
CA VAL A 102 -6.93 18.05 2.71
C VAL A 102 -6.62 17.94 4.20
N SER A 103 -6.85 16.78 4.83
CA SER A 103 -6.60 16.58 6.28
C SER A 103 -5.13 16.75 6.67
N LEU A 104 -4.20 16.66 5.70
CA LEU A 104 -2.77 16.88 5.90
C LEU A 104 -2.32 18.30 5.51
N VAL A 105 -3.23 19.21 5.19
CA VAL A 105 -2.92 20.64 5.04
C VAL A 105 -2.96 21.31 6.41
N GLN A 106 -1.93 22.10 6.74
CA GLN A 106 -1.91 22.87 7.99
C GLN A 106 -2.25 24.33 7.74
N GLN A 107 -3.03 24.89 8.67
CA GLN A 107 -3.29 26.32 8.75
C GLN A 107 -2.37 26.94 9.79
N LEU A 108 -1.60 27.97 9.39
CA LEU A 108 -0.64 28.63 10.27
C LEU A 108 -1.16 29.98 10.75
N ALA A 109 -1.28 30.12 12.07
CA ALA A 109 -1.72 31.36 12.70
C ALA A 109 -0.70 32.49 12.47
N GLY A 110 -1.18 33.68 12.12
CA GLY A 110 -0.36 34.86 11.88
C GLY A 110 0.42 34.85 10.56
N GLN A 111 0.16 33.90 9.67
CA GLN A 111 0.77 33.81 8.35
C GLN A 111 -0.29 34.00 7.27
N THR A 112 0.13 34.48 6.10
CA THR A 112 -0.76 34.57 4.93
C THR A 112 -0.71 33.30 4.08
N THR A 113 -1.82 32.95 3.44
CA THR A 113 -1.86 31.98 2.36
C THR A 113 -1.01 32.50 1.20
N GLY A 114 -0.37 31.61 0.45
CA GLY A 114 0.40 32.03 -0.73
C GLY A 114 -0.47 32.77 -1.73
N THR A 115 0.07 33.80 -2.38
CA THR A 115 -0.64 34.57 -3.40
C THR A 115 0.21 34.77 -4.66
N ALA A 116 -0.41 34.71 -5.83
CA ALA A 116 0.17 35.15 -7.08
C ALA A 116 -0.59 36.38 -7.58
N THR A 117 0.03 37.56 -7.51
CA THR A 117 -0.52 38.78 -8.11
C THR A 117 -0.16 38.78 -9.59
N ILE A 118 -1.17 38.58 -10.42
CA ILE A 118 -1.02 38.38 -11.85
C ILE A 118 -1.63 39.59 -12.55
N THR A 119 -0.84 40.27 -13.36
CA THR A 119 -1.34 41.28 -14.30
C THR A 119 -1.29 40.71 -15.70
N VAL A 120 -2.36 40.88 -16.47
CA VAL A 120 -2.44 40.42 -17.87
C VAL A 120 -2.77 41.63 -18.76
N SER A 121 -1.94 41.87 -19.77
CA SER A 121 -2.15 42.95 -20.75
C SER A 121 -3.06 42.54 -21.91
N ALA A 122 -3.50 43.51 -22.73
CA ALA A 122 -4.42 43.26 -23.85
C ALA A 122 -3.82 42.38 -24.96
N ASP A 123 -2.49 42.34 -25.08
CA ASP A 123 -1.75 41.44 -25.98
C ASP A 123 -1.62 39.99 -25.44
N GLY A 124 -2.11 39.74 -24.22
CA GLY A 124 -2.09 38.42 -23.59
C GLY A 124 -0.81 38.10 -22.81
N GLU A 125 0.15 39.02 -22.74
CA GLU A 125 1.33 38.88 -21.89
C GLU A 125 0.97 38.95 -20.41
N ASN A 126 1.80 38.38 -19.54
CA ASN A 126 1.59 38.42 -18.10
C ASN A 126 2.83 38.83 -17.29
N CYS A 127 2.58 39.47 -16.15
CA CYS A 127 3.57 39.78 -15.12
C CYS A 127 3.06 39.23 -13.80
N ILE A 128 3.87 38.39 -13.13
CA ILE A 128 3.46 37.63 -11.95
C ILE A 128 4.43 37.91 -10.80
N VAL A 129 3.88 38.30 -9.65
CA VAL A 129 4.59 38.38 -8.38
C VAL A 129 4.03 37.30 -7.46
N VAL A 130 4.89 36.38 -7.02
CA VAL A 130 4.51 35.29 -6.12
C VAL A 130 5.03 35.56 -4.72
N SER A 131 4.12 35.54 -3.74
CA SER A 131 4.40 35.60 -2.31
C SER A 131 4.00 34.26 -1.70
N LEU A 132 4.96 33.45 -1.25
CA LEU A 132 4.68 32.08 -0.82
C LEU A 132 3.96 31.96 0.52
N GLY A 133 4.03 32.99 1.38
CA GLY A 133 3.35 32.99 2.69
C GLY A 133 3.66 31.73 3.50
N ALA A 134 2.62 31.09 4.03
CA ALA A 134 2.68 29.84 4.79
C ALA A 134 3.38 28.70 4.05
N ASN A 135 3.43 28.70 2.71
CA ASN A 135 4.16 27.67 1.95
C ASN A 135 5.67 27.67 2.21
N ASN A 136 6.24 28.77 2.72
CA ASN A 136 7.65 28.80 3.15
C ASN A 136 7.94 27.84 4.30
N GLU A 137 6.92 27.51 5.11
CA GLU A 137 7.04 26.57 6.24
C GLU A 137 6.86 25.11 5.80
N LEU A 138 6.63 24.85 4.51
CA LEU A 138 6.53 23.50 3.96
C LEU A 138 7.92 22.88 3.75
N GLY A 139 8.64 22.68 4.85
CA GLY A 139 10.04 22.26 4.88
C GLY A 139 10.29 20.88 5.51
N VAL A 140 11.52 20.70 5.99
CA VAL A 140 12.03 19.43 6.57
C VAL A 140 11.17 18.92 7.72
N GLU A 141 10.76 19.80 8.63
CA GLU A 141 9.93 19.43 9.79
C GLU A 141 8.59 18.87 9.33
N ARG A 142 7.95 19.53 8.37
CA ARG A 142 6.67 19.07 7.82
C ARG A 142 6.83 17.75 7.08
N ALA A 143 7.92 17.56 6.34
CA ALA A 143 8.21 16.29 5.66
C ALA A 143 8.34 15.11 6.65
N HIS A 144 8.97 15.32 7.81
CA HIS A 144 9.02 14.31 8.88
C HIS A 144 7.65 14.09 9.53
N ALA A 145 6.90 15.15 9.79
CA ALA A 145 5.57 15.06 10.42
C ALA A 145 4.58 14.20 9.61
N VAL A 146 4.75 14.09 8.29
CA VAL A 146 3.89 13.28 7.41
C VAL A 146 4.49 11.92 7.03
N GLU A 147 5.58 11.48 7.68
CA GLU A 147 6.28 10.24 7.33
C GLU A 147 5.37 9.01 7.31
N GLN A 148 4.43 8.90 8.25
CA GLN A 148 3.50 7.76 8.30
C GLN A 148 2.51 7.74 7.14
N ALA A 149 2.07 8.91 6.67
CA ALA A 149 1.23 9.02 5.48
C ALA A 149 2.03 8.62 4.23
N VAL A 150 3.27 9.12 4.11
CA VAL A 150 4.20 8.77 3.02
C VAL A 150 4.50 7.28 2.97
N ALA A 151 4.67 6.64 4.11
CA ALA A 151 4.92 5.20 4.20
C ALA A 151 3.76 4.34 3.64
N ARG A 152 2.55 4.88 3.64
CA ARG A 152 1.33 4.21 3.14
C ARG A 152 1.00 4.56 1.69
N ALA A 153 1.63 5.60 1.14
CA ALA A 153 1.37 6.07 -0.21
C ALA A 153 2.12 5.25 -1.26
N ARG A 154 1.55 5.13 -2.47
CA ARG A 154 2.22 4.43 -3.59
C ARG A 154 3.17 5.36 -4.34
N LEU A 155 2.84 6.65 -4.39
CA LEU A 155 3.61 7.68 -5.07
C LEU A 155 3.63 8.96 -4.24
N VAL A 156 4.73 9.71 -4.37
CA VAL A 156 4.88 11.06 -3.84
C VAL A 156 5.22 11.99 -4.99
N LEU A 157 4.52 13.13 -5.06
CA LEU A 157 4.74 14.17 -6.06
C LEU A 157 5.07 15.49 -5.35
N CYS A 158 6.14 16.14 -5.80
CA CYS A 158 6.57 17.46 -5.31
C CYS A 158 6.81 18.40 -6.48
N GLN A 159 6.83 19.71 -6.22
CA GLN A 159 7.13 20.76 -7.19
C GLN A 159 8.28 21.66 -6.71
N GLN A 160 8.84 22.49 -7.60
CA GLN A 160 9.96 23.38 -7.30
C GLN A 160 9.55 24.78 -6.75
N GLU A 161 8.48 24.86 -5.97
CA GLU A 161 7.98 26.14 -5.42
C GLU A 161 8.08 26.25 -3.91
N ILE A 162 8.60 25.22 -3.25
CA ILE A 162 8.64 25.08 -1.79
C ILE A 162 10.06 24.73 -1.37
N ASP A 163 10.32 24.66 -0.06
CA ASP A 163 11.63 24.35 0.47
C ASP A 163 12.21 23.05 -0.13
N GLN A 164 13.37 23.19 -0.78
CA GLN A 164 14.03 22.07 -1.46
C GLN A 164 14.55 21.05 -0.46
N ALA A 165 14.94 21.48 0.75
CA ALA A 165 15.38 20.56 1.80
C ALA A 165 14.21 19.68 2.28
N GLY A 166 13.02 20.24 2.46
CA GLY A 166 11.77 19.53 2.72
C GLY A 166 11.44 18.51 1.63
N THR A 167 11.48 18.94 0.37
CA THR A 167 11.25 18.06 -0.79
C THR A 167 12.23 16.87 -0.82
N LEU A 168 13.52 17.13 -0.63
CA LEU A 168 14.55 16.08 -0.62
C LEU A 168 14.37 15.13 0.57
N THR A 169 13.97 15.66 1.72
CA THR A 169 13.70 14.87 2.93
C THR A 169 12.53 13.92 2.69
N LEU A 170 11.45 14.41 2.09
CA LEU A 170 10.29 13.61 1.75
C LEU A 170 10.64 12.47 0.79
N PHE A 171 11.45 12.73 -0.25
CA PHE A 171 11.92 11.68 -1.17
C PHE A 171 12.80 10.64 -0.48
N ARG A 172 13.65 11.05 0.48
CA ARG A 172 14.45 10.10 1.29
C ARG A 172 13.55 9.22 2.14
N ILE A 173 12.51 9.79 2.77
CA ILE A 173 11.51 9.04 3.54
C ILE A 173 10.81 8.02 2.63
N ALA A 174 10.28 8.45 1.49
CA ALA A 174 9.59 7.60 0.53
C ALA A 174 10.48 6.44 0.04
N LYS A 175 11.74 6.74 -0.33
CA LYS A 175 12.71 5.72 -0.76
C LYS A 175 12.98 4.68 0.33
N ARG A 176 13.20 5.12 1.57
CA ARG A 176 13.48 4.23 2.70
C ARG A 176 12.33 3.26 2.96
N HIS A 177 11.08 3.73 2.92
CA HIS A 177 9.91 2.87 3.09
C HIS A 177 9.72 1.91 1.90
N GLY A 178 9.91 2.39 0.67
CA GLY A 178 9.86 1.52 -0.52
C GLY A 178 10.92 0.42 -0.51
N GLU A 179 12.14 0.69 -0.02
CA GLU A 179 13.18 -0.32 0.14
C GLU A 179 12.85 -1.34 1.24
N LYS A 180 12.28 -0.88 2.37
CA LYS A 180 11.83 -1.77 3.45
C LYS A 180 10.73 -2.72 2.97
N GLU A 181 9.73 -2.19 2.28
CA GLU A 181 8.63 -2.98 1.72
C GLU A 181 9.14 -4.05 0.74
N LYS A 182 10.07 -3.68 -0.15
CA LYS A 182 10.72 -4.62 -1.08
C LYS A 182 11.45 -5.74 -0.35
N ARG A 183 12.20 -5.42 0.71
CA ARG A 183 12.93 -6.42 1.53
C ARG A 183 11.97 -7.37 2.25
N GLU A 184 10.88 -6.86 2.80
CA GLU A 184 9.86 -7.66 3.48
C GLU A 184 9.16 -8.60 2.49
N LYS A 185 8.74 -8.10 1.32
CA LYS A 185 8.17 -8.94 0.25
C LYS A 185 9.14 -10.03 -0.21
N ALA A 186 10.42 -9.69 -0.42
CA ALA A 186 11.44 -10.66 -0.80
C ALA A 186 11.64 -11.76 0.27
N LYS A 187 11.60 -11.38 1.56
CA LYS A 187 11.69 -12.34 2.68
C LYS A 187 10.50 -13.28 2.70
N THR A 188 9.28 -12.78 2.51
CA THR A 188 8.06 -13.59 2.46
C THR A 188 8.11 -14.60 1.31
N VAL A 189 8.44 -14.16 0.09
CA VAL A 189 8.57 -15.04 -1.08
C VAL A 189 9.61 -16.14 -0.85
N ARG A 190 10.76 -15.79 -0.24
CA ARG A 190 11.79 -16.78 0.10
C ARG A 190 11.28 -17.82 1.10
N LEU A 191 10.62 -17.38 2.19
CA LEU A 191 10.08 -18.29 3.20
C LEU A 191 9.01 -19.23 2.63
N GLU A 192 8.15 -18.75 1.74
CA GLU A 192 7.17 -19.58 1.04
C GLU A 192 7.83 -20.62 0.13
N LYS A 193 8.88 -20.24 -0.59
CA LYS A 193 9.67 -21.16 -1.41
C LYS A 193 10.31 -22.26 -0.56
N GLU A 194 10.97 -21.89 0.55
CA GLU A 194 11.59 -22.83 1.48
C GLU A 194 10.55 -23.79 2.10
N LYS A 195 9.37 -23.28 2.49
CA LYS A 195 8.25 -24.11 2.98
C LYS A 195 7.76 -25.10 1.91
N ARG A 196 7.61 -24.66 0.66
CA ARG A 196 7.18 -25.50 -0.46
C ARG A 196 8.20 -26.59 -0.79
N GLU A 197 9.49 -26.28 -0.73
CA GLU A 197 10.57 -27.25 -0.91
C GLU A 197 10.58 -28.29 0.21
N LYS A 198 10.52 -27.87 1.49
CA LYS A 198 10.42 -28.80 2.63
C LYS A 198 9.18 -29.70 2.54
N ALA A 199 8.02 -29.16 2.18
CA ALA A 199 6.80 -29.94 2.01
C ALA A 199 6.91 -30.99 0.90
N LYS A 200 7.58 -30.65 -0.22
CA LYS A 200 7.88 -31.61 -1.29
C LYS A 200 8.80 -32.74 -0.79
N THR A 201 9.86 -32.40 -0.06
CA THR A 201 10.79 -33.39 0.50
C THR A 201 10.08 -34.36 1.45
N VAL A 202 9.30 -33.84 2.40
CA VAL A 202 8.53 -34.65 3.35
C VAL A 202 7.54 -35.57 2.63
N ARG A 203 6.86 -35.07 1.59
CA ARG A 203 5.95 -35.88 0.78
C ARG A 203 6.69 -37.02 0.07
N LEU A 204 7.83 -36.73 -0.56
CA LEU A 204 8.64 -37.75 -1.25
C LEU A 204 9.18 -38.81 -0.29
N GLU A 205 9.61 -38.41 0.91
CA GLU A 205 10.04 -39.34 1.96
C GLU A 205 8.90 -40.24 2.44
N LYS A 206 7.70 -39.68 2.63
CA LYS A 206 6.50 -40.44 2.98
C LYS A 206 6.14 -41.47 1.89
N GLU A 207 6.12 -41.04 0.63
CA GLU A 207 5.85 -41.92 -0.53
C GLU A 207 6.91 -43.04 -0.65
N LYS A 208 8.20 -42.73 -0.43
CA LYS A 208 9.28 -43.73 -0.39
C LYS A 208 9.09 -44.74 0.75
N ARG A 209 8.73 -44.27 1.95
CA ARG A 209 8.50 -45.13 3.13
C ARG A 209 7.29 -46.05 2.95
N GLU A 210 6.22 -45.56 2.32
CA GLU A 210 5.05 -46.37 1.98
C GLU A 210 5.41 -47.44 0.94
N LYS A 211 6.09 -47.08 -0.16
CA LYS A 211 6.58 -48.05 -1.16
C LYS A 211 7.47 -49.12 -0.53
N ALA A 212 8.41 -48.74 0.34
CA ALA A 212 9.29 -49.68 1.02
C ALA A 212 8.52 -50.67 1.93
N LYS A 213 7.47 -50.21 2.63
CA LYS A 213 6.59 -51.09 3.42
C LYS A 213 5.86 -52.10 2.51
N THR A 214 5.33 -51.65 1.38
CA THR A 214 4.63 -52.53 0.42
C THR A 214 5.55 -53.62 -0.11
N VAL A 215 6.77 -53.25 -0.55
CA VAL A 215 7.78 -54.21 -1.05
C VAL A 215 8.16 -55.23 0.03
N ARG A 216 8.33 -54.80 1.29
CA ARG A 216 8.63 -55.70 2.41
C ARG A 216 7.51 -56.71 2.65
N LEU A 217 6.25 -56.26 2.67
CA LEU A 217 5.08 -57.12 2.83
C LEU A 217 4.95 -58.14 1.69
N GLU A 218 5.21 -57.73 0.46
CA GLU A 218 5.22 -58.65 -0.69
C GLU A 218 6.33 -59.70 -0.57
N LYS A 219 7.53 -59.30 -0.15
CA LYS A 219 8.65 -60.23 0.09
C LYS A 219 8.31 -61.24 1.19
N GLU A 220 7.78 -60.80 2.32
CA GLU A 220 7.35 -61.67 3.42
C GLU A 220 6.24 -62.64 2.98
N LYS A 221 5.25 -62.18 2.19
CA LYS A 221 4.22 -63.06 1.60
C LYS A 221 4.84 -64.11 0.67
N ARG A 222 5.80 -63.73 -0.16
CA ARG A 222 6.47 -64.62 -1.13
C ARG A 222 7.33 -65.67 -0.43
N GLU A 223 8.00 -65.30 0.66
CA GLU A 223 8.73 -66.25 1.51
C GLU A 223 7.79 -67.23 2.20
N LYS A 224 6.71 -66.76 2.85
CA LYS A 224 5.69 -67.64 3.45
C LYS A 224 5.10 -68.62 2.44
N ALA A 225 4.79 -68.16 1.24
CA ALA A 225 4.27 -69.01 0.17
C ALA A 225 5.29 -70.10 -0.26
N LYS A 226 6.59 -69.79 -0.31
CA LYS A 226 7.64 -70.78 -0.56
C LYS A 226 7.71 -71.82 0.55
N THR A 227 7.66 -71.40 1.82
CA THR A 227 7.71 -72.31 2.98
C THR A 227 6.54 -73.29 2.97
N VAL A 228 5.31 -72.81 2.74
CA VAL A 228 4.11 -73.64 2.63
C VAL A 228 4.21 -74.64 1.47
N ARG A 229 4.82 -74.25 0.34
CA ARG A 229 5.01 -75.13 -0.82
C ARG A 229 6.00 -76.26 -0.51
N LEU A 230 7.10 -75.93 0.15
CA LEU A 230 8.10 -76.90 0.63
C LEU A 230 7.51 -77.90 1.65
N GLU A 231 6.66 -77.43 2.56
CA GLU A 231 5.95 -78.32 3.51
C GLU A 231 4.96 -79.25 2.80
N LYS A 232 4.24 -78.75 1.80
CA LYS A 232 3.37 -79.60 0.97
C LYS A 232 4.17 -80.66 0.21
N GLU A 233 5.31 -80.31 -0.39
CA GLU A 233 6.17 -81.27 -1.09
C GLU A 233 6.74 -82.34 -0.14
N LYS A 234 7.14 -81.96 1.09
CA LYS A 234 7.56 -82.92 2.13
C LYS A 234 6.43 -83.81 2.63
N GLY A 235 5.21 -83.27 2.77
CA GLY A 235 4.01 -84.02 3.16
C GLY A 235 3.51 -85.02 2.10
N VAL A 236 3.72 -84.71 0.82
CA VAL A 236 3.43 -85.63 -0.29
C VAL A 236 4.48 -86.75 -0.38
N ALA A 237 5.75 -86.46 -0.08
CA ALA A 237 6.79 -87.48 -0.01
C ALA A 237 6.58 -88.49 1.14
N THR A 238 6.05 -88.04 2.28
CA THR A 238 5.72 -88.93 3.42
C THR A 238 4.50 -89.82 3.16
N ARG A 239 3.51 -89.36 2.38
CA ARG A 239 2.34 -90.19 2.00
C ARG A 239 2.62 -91.25 0.93
N ARG A 240 3.72 -91.15 0.17
CA ARG A 240 4.11 -92.21 -0.79
C ARG A 240 4.77 -93.42 -0.12
N ASN A 241 5.15 -93.33 1.15
CA ASN A 241 5.81 -94.42 1.89
C ASN A 241 4.86 -95.29 2.75
N SER A 242 3.54 -95.20 2.52
CA SER A 242 2.53 -95.97 3.27
C SER A 242 1.52 -96.68 2.36
N GLN A 243 1.98 -97.47 1.39
CA GLN A 243 1.17 -98.53 0.79
C GLN A 243 1.52 -99.88 1.45
N PRO A 244 0.57 -100.58 2.07
CA PRO A 244 0.73 -101.98 2.45
C PRO A 244 0.64 -102.86 1.20
N ASN A 245 1.61 -103.77 1.05
CA ASN A 245 1.51 -104.95 0.19
C ASN A 245 0.19 -105.69 0.44
N VAL A 246 -0.66 -105.81 -0.58
CA VAL A 246 -1.73 -106.83 -0.58
C VAL A 246 -1.76 -107.54 -1.93
N LEU A 247 -1.41 -108.82 -1.85
CA LEU A 247 -1.59 -109.94 -2.78
C LEU A 247 -3.04 -110.08 -3.29
N LYS A 248 -3.22 -110.47 -4.57
CA LYS A 248 -4.01 -111.63 -5.08
C LYS A 248 -4.30 -111.44 -6.58
N LEU A 249 -3.86 -112.32 -7.48
CA LEU A 249 -4.32 -113.67 -7.85
C LEU A 249 -5.55 -113.65 -8.77
N LEU A 250 -5.38 -114.31 -9.94
CA LEU A 250 -6.26 -114.52 -11.10
C LEU A 250 -6.30 -113.39 -12.15
#